data_AF-A0A9J6P6U8-F1
#
_entry.id   AF-A0A9J6P6U8-F1
#
_cell.length_a   1.000
_cell.length_b   1.000
_cell.length_c   1.000
_cell.angle_alpha   90.00
_cell.angle_beta   90.00
_cell.angle_gamma   90.00
#
_symmetry.space_group_name_H-M   'P 1'
#
loop_
_entity.id
_entity.type
_entity.pdbx_description
1 polymer ?
#
loop_
_entity_poly.entity_id
_entity_poly.type
_entity_poly.pdbx_seq_one_letter_code
_entity_poly.pdbx_strand_id
1 'polypeptide(L)'
;MNALSICLLILGIAYGGLSILAGIIQMKQKNINLWSSLLMVIGGSIIITTIIFSYILMYHMSALLIVGLVIIHIATIRNGFNMHGKLNPKHHIIRLGISILIIALYLKDF
;
A
#
# COMPACT_ATOMS: atom_id res chain seq x y z
N MET A 1 -0.89 -24.30 -4.20
CA MET A 1 -0.94 -22.97 -4.84
C MET A 1 -2.30 -22.79 -5.49
N ASN A 2 -3.13 -21.97 -4.88
CA ASN A 2 -4.47 -21.60 -5.31
C ASN A 2 -4.38 -20.34 -6.18
N ALA A 3 -5.25 -20.22 -7.19
CA ALA A 3 -5.28 -19.07 -8.09
C ALA A 3 -5.43 -17.73 -7.33
N LEU A 4 -6.10 -17.76 -6.18
CA LEU A 4 -6.28 -16.62 -5.28
C LEU A 4 -4.93 -16.11 -4.72
N SER A 5 -4.01 -17.01 -4.38
CA SER A 5 -2.74 -16.64 -3.73
C SER A 5 -1.79 -16.01 -4.72
N ILE A 6 -1.84 -16.47 -5.97
CA ILE A 6 -1.14 -15.84 -7.10
C ILE A 6 -1.73 -14.45 -7.36
N CYS A 7 -3.06 -14.32 -7.33
CA CYS A 7 -3.73 -13.03 -7.51
C CYS A 7 -3.34 -12.03 -6.40
N LEU A 8 -3.35 -12.48 -5.14
CA LEU A 8 -2.91 -11.69 -3.98
C LEU A 8 -1.44 -11.25 -4.12
N LEU A 9 -0.56 -12.16 -4.55
CA LEU A 9 0.86 -11.86 -4.75
C LEU A 9 1.04 -10.76 -5.81
N ILE A 10 0.39 -10.90 -6.97
CA ILE A 10 0.47 -9.94 -8.07
C ILE A 10 -0.11 -8.58 -7.63
N LEU A 11 -1.31 -8.56 -7.06
CA LEU A 11 -1.96 -7.33 -6.60
C LEU A 11 -1.15 -6.63 -5.50
N GLY A 12 -0.66 -7.41 -4.54
CA GLY A 12 0.15 -6.93 -3.44
C GLY A 12 1.45 -6.26 -3.88
N ILE A 13 2.21 -6.96 -4.74
CA ILE A 13 3.46 -6.45 -5.29
C ILE A 13 3.19 -5.22 -6.16
N ALA A 14 2.18 -5.27 -7.04
CA ALA A 14 1.83 -4.13 -7.88
C ALA A 14 1.42 -2.90 -7.05
N TYR A 15 0.54 -3.07 -6.08
CA TYR A 15 0.03 -1.98 -5.26
C TYR A 15 1.10 -1.39 -4.32
N GLY A 16 1.87 -2.26 -3.64
CA GLY A 16 3.00 -1.84 -2.82
C GLY A 16 4.08 -1.16 -3.66
N GLY A 17 4.41 -1.72 -4.82
CA GLY A 17 5.41 -1.21 -5.75
C GLY A 17 5.03 0.16 -6.32
N LEU A 18 3.79 0.32 -6.77
CA LEU A 18 3.27 1.63 -7.22
C LEU A 18 3.33 2.68 -6.11
N SER A 19 3.08 2.28 -4.85
CA SER A 19 3.17 3.19 -3.71
C SER A 19 4.61 3.62 -3.42
N ILE A 20 5.57 2.70 -3.51
CA ILE A 20 7.00 3.01 -3.40
C ILE A 20 7.43 3.96 -4.53
N LEU A 21 7.10 3.63 -5.77
CA LEU A 21 7.45 4.45 -6.94
C LEU A 21 6.88 5.85 -6.82
N ALA A 22 5.62 5.99 -6.43
CA ALA A 22 5.00 7.29 -6.20
C ALA A 22 5.72 8.08 -5.10
N GLY A 23 6.10 7.44 -3.99
CA GLY A 23 6.90 8.07 -2.94
C GLY A 23 8.25 8.56 -3.46
N ILE A 24 9.00 7.73 -4.19
CA ILE A 24 10.32 8.09 -4.74
C ILE A 24 10.21 9.25 -5.74
N ILE A 25 9.24 9.22 -6.65
CA ILE A 25 9.01 10.29 -7.63
C ILE A 25 8.71 11.61 -6.91
N GLN A 26 7.89 11.56 -5.86
CA GLN A 26 7.54 12.74 -5.06
C GLN A 26 8.72 13.29 -4.27
N MET A 27 9.63 12.45 -3.77
CA MET A 27 10.86 12.93 -3.10
C MET A 27 11.78 13.68 -4.07
N LYS A 28 11.82 13.28 -5.35
CA LYS A 28 12.60 13.98 -6.38
C LYS A 28 12.00 15.35 -6.73
N GLN A 29 10.69 15.49 -6.64
CA GLN A 29 9.97 16.74 -6.84
C GLN A 29 9.99 17.57 -5.55
N LYS A 30 11.03 18.41 -5.39
CA LYS A 30 11.40 19.17 -4.18
C LYS A 30 10.30 20.01 -3.49
N ASN A 31 9.12 20.19 -4.09
CA ASN A 31 8.00 20.95 -3.53
C ASN A 31 6.99 20.11 -2.74
N ILE A 32 7.27 18.81 -2.50
CA ILE A 32 6.32 17.89 -1.88
C ILE A 32 6.80 17.50 -0.47
N ASN A 33 5.83 17.24 0.41
CA ASN A 33 6.08 16.85 1.79
C ASN A 33 6.85 15.53 1.88
N LEU A 34 8.13 15.63 2.25
CA LEU A 34 9.07 14.50 2.38
C LEU A 34 8.57 13.40 3.32
N TRP A 35 7.87 13.74 4.40
CA TRP A 35 7.29 12.76 5.32
C TRP A 35 6.22 11.91 4.66
N SER A 36 5.38 12.53 3.83
CA SER A 36 4.31 11.81 3.15
C SER A 36 4.90 10.82 2.14
N SER A 37 5.91 11.25 1.40
CA SER A 37 6.63 10.40 0.45
C SER A 37 7.36 9.24 1.13
N LEU A 38 8.03 9.48 2.26
CA LEU A 38 8.68 8.43 3.04
C LEU A 38 7.67 7.40 3.58
N LEU A 39 6.53 7.85 4.11
CA LEU A 39 5.49 6.95 4.58
C LEU A 39 4.92 6.09 3.45
N MET A 40 4.79 6.62 2.22
CA MET A 40 4.39 5.82 1.06
C MET A 40 5.40 4.72 0.73
N VAL A 41 6.71 5.02 0.79
CA VAL A 41 7.78 4.03 0.59
C VAL A 41 7.75 2.97 1.68
N ILE A 42 7.71 3.38 2.94
CA ILE A 42 7.69 2.46 4.10
C ILE A 42 6.45 1.56 4.05
N GLY A 43 5.26 2.13 3.89
CA GLY A 43 4.03 1.37 3.83
C GLY A 43 3.98 0.41 2.64
N GLY A 44 4.46 0.84 1.46
CA GLY A 44 4.56 -0.02 0.29
C GLY A 44 5.51 -1.21 0.51
N SER A 45 6.68 -0.95 1.10
CA SER A 45 7.64 -2.01 1.45
C SER A 45 7.05 -3.00 2.46
N ILE A 46 6.36 -2.51 3.50
CA ILE A 46 5.69 -3.37 4.49
C ILE A 46 4.69 -4.31 3.80
N ILE A 47 3.86 -3.81 2.88
CA ILE A 47 2.88 -4.64 2.15
C ILE A 47 3.59 -5.73 1.34
N ILE A 48 4.62 -5.37 0.56
CA ILE A 48 5.37 -6.32 -0.28
C ILE A 48 6.01 -7.40 0.60
N THR A 49 6.75 -6.99 1.63
CA THR A 49 7.43 -7.93 2.53
C THR A 49 6.43 -8.85 3.21
N THR A 50 5.30 -8.32 3.69
CA THR A 50 4.25 -9.11 4.32
C THR A 50 3.69 -10.18 3.37
N ILE A 51 3.35 -9.80 2.14
CA ILE A 51 2.76 -10.71 1.16
C ILE A 51 3.77 -11.78 0.71
N ILE A 52 5.03 -11.41 0.49
CA ILE A 52 6.09 -12.37 0.15
C ILE A 52 6.33 -13.36 1.30
N PHE A 53 6.41 -12.87 2.54
CA PHE A 53 6.66 -13.73 3.71
C PHE A 53 5.47 -14.65 3.99
N SER A 54 4.24 -14.16 3.90
CA SER A 54 3.05 -15.01 4.04
C SER A 54 3.00 -16.07 2.93
N TYR A 55 3.39 -15.72 1.70
CA TYR A 55 3.41 -16.66 0.58
C TYR A 55 4.51 -17.73 0.67
N ILE A 56 5.74 -17.35 1.06
CA ILE A 56 6.90 -18.26 1.07
C ILE A 56 6.99 -19.05 2.38
N LEU A 57 6.79 -18.38 3.52
CA LEU A 57 7.03 -18.95 4.84
C LEU A 57 5.74 -19.38 5.55
N MET A 58 4.57 -19.18 4.93
CA MET A 58 3.25 -19.51 5.48
C MET A 58 2.95 -18.84 6.84
N TYR A 59 3.58 -17.69 7.12
CA TYR A 59 3.30 -16.90 8.32
C TYR A 59 2.11 -15.96 8.10
N HIS A 60 1.12 -16.05 8.99
CA HIS A 60 0.00 -15.13 9.06
C HIS A 60 0.45 -13.80 9.70
N MET A 61 0.60 -12.77 8.87
CA MET A 61 1.06 -11.43 9.23
C MET A 61 0.00 -10.36 8.91
N SER A 62 -1.28 -10.69 9.11
CA SER A 62 -2.43 -9.82 8.84
C SER A 62 -2.31 -8.46 9.53
N ALA A 63 -1.81 -8.42 10.78
CA ALA A 63 -1.58 -7.18 11.51
C ALA A 63 -0.58 -6.25 10.78
N LEU A 64 0.52 -6.82 10.27
CA LEU A 64 1.55 -6.06 9.55
C LEU A 64 1.04 -5.55 8.20
N LEU A 65 0.23 -6.35 7.51
CA LEU A 65 -0.46 -5.94 6.28
C LEU A 65 -1.37 -4.72 6.54
N ILE A 66 -2.19 -4.78 7.58
CA ILE A 66 -3.09 -3.68 7.97
C ILE A 66 -2.28 -2.43 8.29
N VAL A 67 -1.19 -2.56 9.05
CA VAL A 67 -0.29 -1.43 9.36
C VAL A 67 0.25 -0.80 8.08
N GLY A 68 0.76 -1.60 7.12
CA GLY A 68 1.24 -1.09 5.84
C GLY A 68 0.16 -0.33 5.06
N LEU A 69 -1.05 -0.89 4.99
CA LEU A 69 -2.19 -0.27 4.31
C LEU A 69 -2.62 1.04 4.98
N VAL A 70 -2.69 1.09 6.31
CA VAL A 70 -3.05 2.29 7.08
C VAL A 70 -2.01 3.39 6.89
N ILE A 71 -0.72 3.05 6.95
CA ILE A 71 0.38 4.00 6.70
C ILE A 71 0.21 4.66 5.33
N ILE A 72 -0.07 3.87 4.29
CA ILE A 72 -0.27 4.39 2.94
C ILE A 72 -1.48 5.33 2.85
N HIS A 73 -2.58 5.03 3.56
CA HIS A 73 -3.75 5.93 3.59
C HIS A 73 -3.41 7.26 4.25
N ILE A 74 -2.79 7.23 5.43
CA ILE A 74 -2.37 8.43 6.15
C ILE A 74 -1.42 9.27 5.28
N ALA A 75 -0.42 8.61 4.67
CA ALA A 75 0.55 9.25 3.80
C ALA A 75 -0.12 10.00 2.65
N THR A 76 -1.10 9.37 2.01
CA THR A 76 -1.75 9.96 0.83
C THR A 76 -2.79 11.00 1.14
N ILE A 77 -3.49 10.89 2.27
CA ILE A 77 -4.34 11.96 2.80
C ILE A 77 -3.48 13.21 3.04
N ARG A 78 -2.38 13.05 3.79
CA ARG A 78 -1.45 14.16 4.07
C ARG A 78 -0.85 14.74 2.79
N ASN A 79 -0.46 13.88 1.85
CA ASN A 79 0.10 14.31 0.58
C ASN A 79 -0.91 15.10 -0.28
N GLY A 80 -2.15 14.60 -0.38
CA GLY A 80 -3.22 15.26 -1.13
C GLY A 80 -3.50 16.67 -0.62
N PHE A 81 -3.62 16.82 0.71
CA PHE A 81 -3.77 18.13 1.35
C PHE A 81 -2.60 19.07 1.07
N ASN A 82 -1.36 18.59 1.16
CA ASN A 82 -0.19 19.44 0.93
C ASN A 82 -0.02 19.86 -0.53
N MET A 83 -0.41 19.01 -1.48
CA MET A 83 -0.27 19.29 -2.91
C MET A 83 -1.38 20.18 -3.47
N HIS A 84 -2.63 19.93 -3.09
CA HIS A 84 -3.80 20.53 -3.75
C HIS A 84 -4.65 21.37 -2.79
N GLY A 85 -4.30 21.45 -1.50
CA GLY A 85 -5.11 22.09 -0.46
C GLY A 85 -6.45 21.40 -0.19
N LYS A 86 -6.74 20.30 -0.88
CA LYS A 86 -8.02 19.58 -0.84
C LYS A 86 -7.77 18.07 -0.98
N LEU A 87 -8.63 17.28 -0.36
CA LEU A 87 -8.69 15.84 -0.59
C LEU A 87 -9.20 15.56 -2.00
N ASN A 88 -8.60 14.56 -2.65
CA ASN A 88 -9.16 14.02 -3.89
C ASN A 88 -9.92 12.71 -3.56
N PRO A 89 -11.24 12.79 -3.26
CA PRO A 89 -11.99 11.65 -2.74
C PRO A 89 -12.00 10.46 -3.69
N LYS A 90 -11.96 10.70 -5.02
CA LYS A 90 -11.93 9.63 -6.02
C LYS A 90 -10.70 8.73 -5.85
N HIS A 91 -9.51 9.31 -5.68
CA HIS A 91 -8.30 8.52 -5.48
C HIS A 91 -8.29 7.78 -4.14
N HIS A 92 -8.84 8.39 -3.08
CA HIS A 92 -8.94 7.73 -1.78
C HIS A 92 -9.91 6.55 -1.79
N ILE A 93 -11.06 6.69 -2.46
CA ILE A 93 -12.04 5.61 -2.61
C ILE A 93 -11.45 4.42 -3.38
N ILE A 94 -10.77 4.68 -4.50
CA ILE A 94 -10.12 3.61 -5.29
C ILE A 94 -9.08 2.89 -4.44
N ARG A 95 -8.25 3.65 -3.71
CA ARG A 95 -7.20 3.12 -2.84
C ARG A 95 -7.76 2.26 -1.70
N LEU A 96 -8.87 2.71 -1.10
CA LEU A 96 -9.59 1.97 -0.07
C LEU A 96 -10.19 0.68 -0.64
N GLY A 97 -10.79 0.73 -1.83
CA GLY A 97 -11.31 -0.45 -2.53
C GLY A 97 -10.23 -1.49 -2.81
N ILE A 98 -9.06 -1.08 -3.32
CA ILE A 98 -7.91 -1.98 -3.54
C ILE A 98 -7.43 -2.57 -2.21
N SER A 99 -7.39 -1.77 -1.15
CA SER A 99 -6.94 -2.23 0.17
C SER A 99 -7.88 -3.26 0.78
N ILE A 100 -9.19 -3.04 0.68
CA ILE A 100 -10.21 -4.02 1.09
C ILE A 100 -10.08 -5.31 0.27
N LEU A 101 -9.88 -5.21 -1.04
CA LEU A 101 -9.69 -6.38 -1.91
C LEU A 101 -8.46 -7.19 -1.49
N ILE A 102 -7.33 -6.53 -1.22
CA ILE A 102 -6.10 -7.19 -0.73
C ILE A 102 -6.36 -7.89 0.60
N ILE A 103 -7.04 -7.26 1.55
CA ILE A 103 -7.38 -7.86 2.85
C ILE A 103 -8.30 -9.06 2.67
N ALA A 104 -9.35 -8.94 1.84
CA ALA A 104 -10.31 -10.02 1.60
C ALA A 104 -9.66 -11.24 0.95
N LEU A 105 -8.76 -11.02 -0.02
CA LEU A 105 -7.96 -12.10 -0.62
C LEU A 105 -7.01 -12.72 0.39
N TYR A 106 -6.37 -11.90 1.22
CA TYR A 106 -5.45 -12.37 2.26
C TYR A 106 -6.16 -13.29 3.26
N LEU A 107 -7.28 -12.85 3.86
CA LEU A 107 -8.03 -13.63 4.86
C LEU A 107 -8.71 -14.88 4.29
N LYS A 108 -8.91 -14.95 2.98
CA LYS A 108 -9.51 -16.13 2.35
C LYS A 108 -8.49 -17.23 2.11
N ASP A 109 -7.25 -16.86 1.81
CA ASP A 109 -6.18 -17.81 1.54
C ASP A 109 -5.42 -18.26 2.79
N PHE A 110 -5.57 -17.53 3.89
CA PHE A 110 -4.84 -17.67 5.13
C PHE A 110 -5.79 -17.51 6.33
#